data_AF-A0A1E7WF16-F1
#
_entry.id   AF-A0A1E7WF16-F1
#
_cell.length_a   1.000
_cell.length_b   1.000
_cell.length_c   1.000
_cell.angle_alpha   90.00
_cell.angle_beta   90.00
_cell.angle_gamma   90.00
#
_symmetry.space_group_name_H-M   'P 1'
#
loop_
_entity.id
_entity.type
_entity.pdbx_description
1 polymer ?
#
loop_
_entity_poly.entity_id
_entity_poly.type
_entity_poly.pdbx_seq_one_letter_code
_entity_poly.pdbx_strand_id
1 'polypeptide(L)'
;MAQSHSYAYAGHYIVCTPKRTADNGYYACFRIYRGGSSDGDVVYEQAYPQAEFGSADGANRYAAEMASYWLDQWPIKGSFTRKRDGRAITYLGTYSVGHGADWNARVYCDGNLMATPGGAFQYDILRDPNIYQAAEHVILAAIDGGASKGS
;
A
#
# COMPACT_ATOMS: atom_id res chain seq x y z
N MET A 1 -28.61 1.50 3.94
CA MET A 1 -27.13 1.44 4.00
C MET A 1 -26.61 2.12 2.75
N ALA A 2 -25.53 2.91 2.83
CA ALA A 2 -24.91 3.45 1.62
C ALA A 2 -24.40 2.28 0.77
N GLN A 3 -24.63 2.31 -0.55
CA GLN A 3 -24.21 1.22 -1.43
C GLN A 3 -22.68 1.20 -1.47
N SER A 4 -22.05 0.15 -0.94
CA SER A 4 -20.61 -0.04 -1.09
C SER A 4 -20.29 -0.51 -2.51
N HIS A 5 -19.15 -0.07 -3.04
CA HIS A 5 -18.67 -0.50 -4.34
C HIS A 5 -17.31 -1.16 -4.19
N SER A 6 -17.06 -2.25 -4.91
CA SER A 6 -15.77 -2.95 -4.88
C SER A 6 -15.31 -3.34 -6.26
N TYR A 7 -14.01 -3.28 -6.51
CA TYR A 7 -13.40 -3.60 -7.79
C TYR A 7 -11.95 -4.04 -7.62
N ALA A 8 -11.41 -4.74 -8.62
CA ALA A 8 -10.01 -5.09 -8.68
C ALA A 8 -9.23 -4.07 -9.52
N TYR A 9 -8.07 -3.65 -9.04
CA TYR A 9 -7.17 -2.75 -9.77
C TYR A 9 -5.72 -3.05 -9.41
N ALA A 10 -4.84 -3.15 -10.41
CA ALA A 10 -3.40 -3.40 -10.23
C ALA A 10 -3.05 -4.54 -9.25
N GLY A 11 -3.80 -5.65 -9.29
CA GLY A 11 -3.57 -6.81 -8.40
C GLY A 11 -4.08 -6.66 -6.96
N HIS A 12 -4.87 -5.62 -6.70
CA HIS A 12 -5.49 -5.32 -5.41
C HIS A 12 -7.01 -5.35 -5.51
N TYR A 13 -7.65 -5.67 -4.41
CA TYR A 13 -9.10 -5.61 -4.26
C TYR A 13 -9.44 -4.37 -3.45
N ILE A 14 -10.29 -3.51 -3.99
CA ILE A 14 -10.60 -2.22 -3.43
C ILE A 14 -12.05 -2.23 -3.00
N VAL A 15 -12.32 -1.70 -1.80
CA VAL A 15 -13.67 -1.56 -1.26
C VAL A 15 -13.92 -0.10 -0.91
N CYS A 16 -14.75 0.56 -1.70
CA CYS A 16 -15.29 1.88 -1.42
C CYS A 16 -16.50 1.74 -0.50
N THR A 17 -16.45 2.44 0.65
CA THR A 17 -17.47 2.35 1.69
C THR A 17 -17.88 3.75 2.12
N PRO A 18 -18.82 4.41 1.41
CA PRO A 18 -19.26 5.74 1.79
C PRO A 18 -19.84 5.75 3.19
N LYS A 19 -19.37 6.68 4.03
CA LYS A 19 -19.83 6.82 5.41
C LYS A 19 -20.78 8.00 5.51
N ARG A 20 -22.02 7.77 5.97
CA ARG A 20 -23.00 8.84 6.16
C ARG A 20 -22.55 9.80 7.27
N THR A 21 -22.67 11.09 7.01
CA THR A 21 -22.37 12.17 7.98
C THR A 21 -23.61 12.49 8.83
N ALA A 22 -23.43 13.29 9.88
CA ALA A 22 -24.53 13.76 10.72
C ALA A 22 -25.50 14.67 9.93
N ASP A 23 -24.97 15.42 8.96
CA ASP A 23 -25.70 16.42 8.17
C ASP A 23 -26.32 15.85 6.87
N ASN A 24 -26.55 14.53 6.84
CA ASN A 24 -27.09 13.78 5.69
C ASN A 24 -26.22 13.74 4.42
N GLY A 25 -24.97 14.20 4.48
CA GLY A 25 -23.97 13.96 3.43
C GLY A 25 -23.27 12.61 3.56
N TYR A 26 -22.24 12.43 2.74
CA TYR A 26 -21.42 11.22 2.68
C TYR A 26 -19.95 11.56 2.59
N TYR A 27 -19.16 10.87 3.39
CA TYR A 27 -17.71 10.85 3.29
C TYR A 27 -17.25 9.71 2.38
N ALA A 28 -16.27 10.00 1.51
CA ALA A 28 -15.64 9.01 0.63
C ALA A 28 -14.55 8.22 1.38
N CYS A 29 -14.85 6.99 1.80
CA CYS A 29 -13.86 6.10 2.40
C CYS A 29 -13.56 4.93 1.46
N PHE A 30 -12.32 4.44 1.48
CA PHE A 30 -11.94 3.21 0.78
C PHE A 30 -10.88 2.44 1.56
N ARG A 31 -10.85 1.13 1.31
CA ARG A 31 -9.79 0.21 1.72
C ARG A 31 -9.21 -0.48 0.51
N ILE A 32 -7.90 -0.70 0.54
CA ILE A 32 -7.16 -1.43 -0.47
C ILE A 32 -6.64 -2.71 0.19
N TYR A 33 -7.07 -3.85 -0.35
CA TYR A 33 -6.68 -5.20 0.07
C TYR A 33 -5.73 -5.82 -0.94
N ARG A 34 -4.82 -6.66 -0.48
CA ARG A 34 -3.97 -7.45 -1.38
C ARG A 34 -4.76 -8.53 -2.10
N GLY A 35 -4.46 -8.75 -3.38
CA GLY A 35 -5.02 -9.86 -4.15
C GLY A 35 -6.39 -9.52 -4.73
N GLY A 36 -7.12 -10.55 -5.16
CA GLY A 36 -8.41 -10.39 -5.84
C GLY A 36 -9.64 -10.32 -4.93
N SER A 37 -9.47 -10.39 -3.60
CA SER A 37 -10.57 -10.40 -2.63
C SER A 37 -10.23 -9.61 -1.35
N SER A 38 -11.24 -9.43 -0.49
CA SER A 38 -11.12 -8.81 0.83
C SER A 38 -10.43 -9.71 1.87
N ASP A 39 -10.09 -10.95 1.52
CA ASP A 39 -9.42 -11.89 2.45
C ASP A 39 -7.92 -11.60 2.58
N GLY A 40 -7.36 -10.79 1.67
CA GLY A 40 -5.98 -10.35 1.74
C GLY A 40 -5.75 -9.25 2.78
N ASP A 41 -4.48 -8.99 3.10
CA ASP A 41 -4.11 -7.94 4.05
C ASP A 41 -4.57 -6.55 3.57
N VAL A 42 -5.06 -5.73 4.50
CA VAL A 42 -5.30 -4.30 4.25
C VAL A 42 -3.96 -3.59 4.07
N VAL A 43 -3.76 -2.99 2.90
CA VAL A 43 -2.56 -2.23 2.59
C VAL A 43 -2.73 -0.74 2.85
N TYR A 44 -3.94 -0.22 2.63
CA TYR A 44 -4.27 1.17 2.92
C TYR A 44 -5.74 1.30 3.33
N GLU A 45 -5.99 2.20 4.27
CA GLU A 45 -7.33 2.62 4.68
C GLU A 45 -7.39 4.13 4.77
N GLN A 46 -8.29 4.74 3.99
CA GLN A 46 -8.58 6.16 4.09
C GLN A 46 -9.40 6.43 5.35
N ALA A 47 -8.73 6.87 6.43
CA ALA A 47 -9.37 7.17 7.71
C ALA A 47 -10.01 8.57 7.78
N TYR A 48 -9.50 9.55 7.01
CA TYR A 48 -9.92 10.95 7.08
C TYR A 48 -10.26 11.53 5.70
N PRO A 49 -11.51 11.44 5.25
CA PRO A 49 -11.97 12.11 4.05
C PRO A 49 -12.17 13.60 4.28
N GLN A 50 -11.59 14.44 3.42
CA GLN A 50 -11.66 15.90 3.53
C GLN A 50 -12.91 16.52 2.87
N ALA A 51 -13.54 15.79 1.94
CA ALA A 51 -14.68 16.28 1.18
C ALA A 51 -15.97 15.54 1.57
N GLU A 52 -17.04 16.30 1.79
CA GLU A 52 -18.40 15.80 1.99
C GLU A 52 -19.18 15.85 0.68
N PHE A 53 -19.89 14.77 0.36
CA PHE A 53 -20.66 14.59 -0.86
C PHE A 53 -22.16 14.55 -0.55
N GLY A 54 -22.97 15.18 -1.41
CA GLY A 54 -24.43 15.14 -1.28
C GLY A 54 -25.07 13.78 -1.59
N SER A 55 -24.31 12.81 -2.12
CA SER A 55 -24.81 11.47 -2.45
C SER A 55 -23.76 10.38 -2.23
N ALA A 56 -24.24 9.16 -1.94
CA ALA A 56 -23.39 7.98 -1.80
C ALA A 56 -22.67 7.64 -3.11
N ASP A 57 -23.33 7.83 -4.26
CA ASP A 57 -22.74 7.57 -5.58
C ASP A 57 -21.58 8.53 -5.87
N GLY A 58 -21.72 9.81 -5.51
CA GLY A 58 -20.64 10.78 -5.63
C GLY A 58 -19.45 10.42 -4.75
N ALA A 59 -19.71 10.05 -3.50
CA ALA A 59 -18.67 9.60 -2.57
C ALA A 59 -17.97 8.31 -3.05
N ASN A 60 -18.70 7.35 -3.61
CA ASN A 60 -18.12 6.12 -4.19
C ASN A 60 -17.22 6.41 -5.38
N ARG A 61 -17.67 7.25 -6.32
CA ARG A 61 -16.90 7.59 -7.52
C ARG A 61 -15.57 8.25 -7.12
N TYR A 62 -15.64 9.22 -6.21
CA TYR A 62 -14.45 9.88 -5.71
C TYR A 62 -13.53 8.93 -4.93
N ALA A 63 -14.09 8.04 -4.10
CA ALA A 63 -13.31 7.03 -3.38
C ALA A 63 -12.57 6.10 -4.33
N ALA A 64 -13.19 5.69 -5.45
CA ALA A 64 -12.56 4.85 -6.46
C ALA A 64 -11.44 5.60 -7.21
N GLU A 65 -11.67 6.85 -7.61
CA GLU A 65 -10.64 7.70 -8.24
C GLU A 65 -9.43 7.87 -7.32
N MET A 66 -9.67 8.17 -6.04
CA MET A 66 -8.61 8.32 -5.04
C MET A 66 -7.86 7.01 -4.77
N ALA A 67 -8.56 5.88 -4.70
CA ALA A 67 -7.92 4.58 -4.47
C ALA A 67 -7.02 4.18 -5.64
N SER A 68 -7.48 4.36 -6.88
CA SER A 68 -6.69 4.10 -8.08
C SER A 68 -5.52 5.07 -8.19
N TYR A 69 -5.75 6.37 -7.95
CA TYR A 69 -4.69 7.37 -7.92
C TYR A 69 -3.63 7.07 -6.85
N TRP A 70 -4.06 6.65 -5.66
CA TRP A 70 -3.14 6.24 -4.60
C TRP A 70 -2.28 5.05 -5.06
N LEU A 71 -2.86 4.04 -5.72
CA LEU A 71 -2.09 2.91 -6.26
C LEU A 71 -1.16 3.30 -7.41
N ASP A 72 -1.56 4.27 -8.24
CA ASP A 72 -0.73 4.79 -9.32
C ASP A 72 0.47 5.61 -8.79
N GLN A 73 0.30 6.34 -7.69
CA GLN A 73 1.34 7.17 -7.07
C GLN A 73 2.21 6.41 -6.06
N TRP A 74 1.63 5.44 -5.35
CA TRP A 74 2.25 4.66 -4.28
C TRP A 74 2.16 3.18 -4.62
N PRO A 75 2.80 2.76 -5.72
CA PRO A 75 2.65 1.39 -6.15
C PRO A 75 3.26 0.47 -5.09
N ILE A 76 2.38 -0.26 -4.42
CA ILE A 76 2.71 -1.41 -3.60
C ILE A 76 3.25 -2.47 -4.57
N LYS A 77 4.57 -2.73 -4.55
CA LYS A 77 5.23 -3.45 -5.65
C LYS A 77 5.65 -4.87 -5.36
N GLY A 78 5.37 -5.40 -4.17
CA GLY A 78 5.45 -6.84 -4.00
C GLY A 78 5.29 -7.34 -2.57
N SER A 79 4.90 -8.61 -2.51
CA SER A 79 4.96 -9.47 -1.33
C SER A 79 5.98 -10.56 -1.64
N PHE A 80 7.13 -10.50 -1.00
CA PHE A 80 8.22 -11.45 -1.25
C PHE A 80 8.38 -12.36 -0.05
N THR A 81 8.32 -13.66 -0.28
CA THR A 81 8.52 -14.67 0.77
C THR A 81 9.84 -15.36 0.57
N ARG A 82 10.74 -15.29 1.55
CA ARG A 82 11.99 -16.05 1.57
C ARG A 82 12.11 -16.89 2.83
N LYS A 83 12.79 -18.03 2.73
CA LYS A 83 13.15 -18.83 3.90
C LYS A 83 14.44 -18.28 4.50
N ARG A 84 14.42 -17.93 5.79
CA ARG A 84 15.59 -17.58 6.58
C ARG A 84 15.58 -18.44 7.84
N ASP A 85 16.67 -19.16 8.09
CA ASP A 85 16.82 -20.00 9.29
C ASP A 85 15.62 -20.96 9.51
N GLY A 86 15.05 -21.46 8.42
CA GLY A 86 13.87 -22.34 8.43
C GLY A 86 12.50 -21.65 8.53
N ARG A 87 12.45 -20.32 8.73
CA ARG A 87 11.20 -19.53 8.84
C ARG A 87 10.89 -18.76 7.57
N ALA A 88 9.61 -18.60 7.26
CA ALA A 88 9.17 -17.76 6.15
C ALA A 88 9.18 -16.29 6.58
N ILE A 89 9.99 -15.47 5.92
CA ILE A 89 9.96 -14.01 6.04
C ILE A 89 9.25 -13.46 4.83
N THR A 90 8.15 -12.74 5.06
CA THR A 90 7.41 -12.03 4.03
C THR A 90 7.59 -10.54 4.23
N TYR A 91 7.91 -9.76 3.20
CA TYR A 91 7.88 -8.30 3.34
C TYR A 91 7.05 -7.61 2.27
N LEU A 92 6.44 -6.51 2.68
CA LEU A 92 5.64 -5.62 1.84
C LEU A 92 6.43 -4.34 1.61
N GLY A 93 6.85 -4.06 0.39
CA GLY A 93 7.51 -2.79 0.03
C GLY A 93 6.55 -1.79 -0.61
N THR A 94 6.56 -0.55 -0.14
CA THR A 94 5.90 0.60 -0.77
C THR A 94 6.93 1.68 -1.03
N TYR A 95 6.83 2.36 -2.17
CA TYR A 95 7.67 3.51 -2.47
C TYR A 95 6.92 4.52 -3.35
N SER A 96 7.34 5.78 -3.30
CA SER A 96 6.77 6.89 -4.09
C SER A 96 7.82 7.58 -4.94
N VAL A 97 7.44 8.10 -6.11
CA VAL A 97 8.34 8.80 -7.03
C VAL A 97 7.90 10.28 -7.12
N GLY A 98 8.76 11.22 -6.74
CA GLY A 98 8.41 12.65 -6.84
C GLY A 98 9.49 13.64 -6.39
N HIS A 99 10.18 13.39 -5.26
CA HIS A 99 11.19 14.33 -4.73
C HIS A 99 12.37 13.66 -3.98
N GLY A 100 12.53 12.36 -4.20
CA GLY A 100 13.30 11.44 -3.37
C GLY A 100 12.45 10.17 -3.33
N ALA A 101 13.03 9.01 -3.63
CA ALA A 101 12.26 7.79 -3.63
C ALA A 101 12.19 7.27 -2.20
N ASP A 102 11.24 7.80 -1.44
CA ASP A 102 10.95 7.31 -0.10
C ASP A 102 10.35 5.91 -0.20
N TRP A 103 10.78 5.04 0.70
CA TRP A 103 10.31 3.67 0.79
C TRP A 103 10.08 3.26 2.23
N ASN A 104 9.15 2.34 2.40
CA ASN A 104 8.93 1.64 3.66
C ASN A 104 8.60 0.18 3.34
N ALA A 105 8.97 -0.70 4.26
CA ALA A 105 8.60 -2.08 4.20
C ALA A 105 7.95 -2.56 5.50
N ARG A 106 7.05 -3.55 5.43
CA ARG A 106 6.53 -4.27 6.60
C ARG A 106 7.01 -5.70 6.51
N VAL A 107 7.83 -6.15 7.46
CA VAL A 107 8.44 -7.48 7.49
C VAL A 107 7.70 -8.36 8.47
N TYR A 108 7.23 -9.50 8.00
CA TYR A 108 6.49 -10.50 8.74
C TYR A 108 7.32 -11.79 8.86
N CYS A 109 7.22 -12.48 9.99
CA CYS A 109 7.75 -13.82 10.19
C CYS A 109 6.64 -14.72 10.70
N ASP A 110 6.33 -15.79 9.97
CA ASP A 110 5.22 -16.70 10.27
C ASP A 110 3.89 -15.97 10.55
N GLY A 111 3.62 -14.90 9.77
CA GLY A 111 2.42 -14.07 9.88
C GLY A 111 2.48 -12.92 10.90
N ASN A 112 3.50 -12.88 11.77
CA ASN A 112 3.65 -11.82 12.78
C ASN A 112 4.51 -10.67 12.24
N LEU A 113 4.06 -9.42 12.41
CA LEU A 113 4.84 -8.22 12.04
C LEU A 113 6.06 -8.08 12.96
N MET A 114 7.26 -8.17 12.39
CA MET A 114 8.53 -8.11 13.11
C MET A 114 9.21 -6.74 13.00
N ALA A 115 9.10 -6.07 11.86
CA ALA A 115 9.77 -4.80 11.62
C ALA A 115 9.08 -3.96 10.54
N THR A 116 9.30 -2.64 10.60
CA THR A 116 8.84 -1.69 9.58
C THR A 116 9.98 -0.81 9.06
N PRO A 117 11.03 -1.38 8.42
CA PRO A 117 12.16 -0.58 7.96
C PRO A 117 11.73 0.37 6.85
N GLY A 118 12.45 1.48 6.69
CA GLY A 118 12.19 2.47 5.66
C GLY A 118 13.38 3.37 5.45
N GLY A 119 13.32 4.21 4.43
CA GLY A 119 14.35 5.18 4.12
C GLY A 119 14.05 5.92 2.84
N ALA A 120 15.02 6.68 2.36
CA ALA A 120 14.98 7.32 1.05
C ALA A 120 16.08 6.71 0.17
N PHE A 121 15.79 6.50 -1.11
CA PHE A 121 16.82 6.24 -2.11
C PHE A 121 16.81 7.30 -3.20
N GLN A 122 18.00 7.57 -3.73
CA GLN A 122 18.16 8.46 -4.88
C GLN A 122 18.18 7.58 -6.13
N TYR A 123 17.20 7.79 -7.01
CA TYR A 123 17.06 7.04 -8.25
C TYR A 123 17.67 7.83 -9.41
N ASP A 124 18.68 7.25 -10.05
CA ASP A 124 19.21 7.74 -11.33
C ASP A 124 18.64 6.88 -12.46
N ILE A 125 17.68 7.45 -13.19
CA ILE A 125 16.97 6.81 -14.31
C ILE A 125 17.92 6.37 -15.45
N LEU A 126 19.14 6.92 -15.50
CA LEU A 126 20.14 6.57 -16.50
C LEU A 126 20.92 5.29 -16.16
N ARG A 127 20.97 4.89 -14.87
CA ARG A 127 21.69 3.69 -14.41
C ARG A 127 20.79 2.48 -14.22
N ASP A 128 19.57 2.69 -13.73
CA ASP A 128 18.58 1.64 -13.51
C ASP A 128 17.34 1.96 -14.33
N PRO A 129 17.13 1.35 -15.51
CA PRO A 129 16.00 1.69 -16.38
C PRO A 129 14.64 1.34 -15.77
N ASN A 130 14.64 0.63 -14.64
CA ASN A 130 13.46 0.18 -13.93
C ASN A 130 13.54 0.54 -12.42
N ILE A 131 12.89 1.64 -12.05
CA ILE A 131 12.76 2.09 -10.65
C ILE A 131 12.15 1.03 -9.72
N TYR A 132 11.33 0.11 -10.25
CA TYR A 132 10.72 -0.98 -9.46
C TYR A 132 11.78 -1.95 -8.96
N GLN A 133 12.73 -2.33 -9.81
CA GLN A 133 13.83 -3.24 -9.45
C GLN A 133 14.84 -2.56 -8.50
N ALA A 134 15.13 -1.27 -8.74
CA ALA A 134 16.00 -0.49 -7.86
C ALA A 134 15.42 -0.37 -6.44
N ALA A 135 14.13 -0.06 -6.31
CA ALA A 135 13.44 0.00 -5.03
C ALA A 135 13.47 -1.35 -4.30
N GLU A 136 13.18 -2.44 -5.00
CA GLU A 136 13.21 -3.80 -4.45
C GLU A 136 14.59 -4.16 -3.90
N HIS A 137 15.67 -3.88 -4.65
CA HIS A 137 17.04 -4.10 -4.20
C HIS A 137 17.38 -3.31 -2.94
N VAL A 138 16.99 -2.04 -2.85
CA VAL A 138 17.23 -1.20 -1.66
C VAL A 138 16.48 -1.75 -0.44
N ILE A 139 15.22 -2.11 -0.61
CA ILE A 139 14.39 -2.68 0.45
C ILE A 139 15.01 -3.99 0.96
N LEU A 140 15.40 -4.88 0.05
CA LEU A 140 16.06 -6.14 0.38
C LEU A 140 17.38 -5.93 1.13
N ALA A 141 18.24 -5.07 0.61
CA ALA A 141 19.53 -4.77 1.22
C ALA A 141 19.37 -4.18 2.62
N ALA A 142 18.35 -3.36 2.86
CA ALA A 142 18.07 -2.80 4.19
C ALA A 142 17.54 -3.86 5.17
N ILE A 143 16.70 -4.79 4.71
CA ILE A 143 16.23 -5.94 5.49
C ILE A 143 17.42 -6.85 5.87
N ASP A 144 18.38 -7.02 4.96
CA ASP A 144 19.59 -7.83 5.18
C ASP A 144 20.62 -7.14 6.08
N GLY A 145 20.92 -5.86 5.83
CA GLY A 145 21.88 -5.08 6.59
C GLY A 145 21.43 -4.73 8.01
N GLY A 146 20.12 -4.68 8.27
CA GLY A 146 19.59 -4.56 9.63
C GLY A 146 19.86 -5.79 10.51
N ALA A 147 20.13 -6.94 9.90
CA ALA A 147 20.39 -8.19 10.61
C ALA A 147 21.87 -8.43 10.94
N SER A 148 22.79 -7.63 10.39
CA SER A 148 24.23 -7.75 10.63
C SER A 148 24.77 -6.81 11.71
N LYS A 149 23.92 -6.01 12.36
CA LYS A 149 24.30 -5.16 13.51
C LYS A 149 23.89 -5.78 14.86
N GLY A 150 24.12 -7.08 14.99
CA GLY A 150 23.96 -7.84 16.22
C GLY A 150 25.04 -8.89 16.30
N SER A 151 26.27 -8.46 16.57
CA SER A 151 27.41 -9.32 16.93
C SER A 151 28.29 -8.55 17.90
#